data_AF-A0A6A3NK53-F1
#
_entry.id   AF-A0A6A3NK53-F1
#
_cell.length_a   1.000
_cell.length_b   1.000
_cell.length_c   1.000
_cell.angle_alpha   90.00
_cell.angle_beta   90.00
_cell.angle_gamma   90.00
#
_symmetry.space_group_name_H-M   'P 1'
#
loop_
_entity.id
_entity.type
_entity.pdbx_description
1 polymer ?
#
loop_
_entity_poly.entity_id
_entity_poly.type
_entity_poly.pdbx_seq_one_letter_code
_entity_poly.pdbx_strand_id
1 'polypeptide(L)'
;MLAAPSTTRPTAFTNRQATNFYFRPCRDQYDEIILEYFRCRCGAVRKRVAGTGYSNLMQHIRREHPAFTDEMLAATPGETGSLAHYARHSAQNLFGWLEWLIKCNLPLSFCESKLARRYTRLEPVSVETLRRAMEATTRSVESSVAAEMPETFGLVFDGWSHDSEHYIAVFAWYEVDGVVRCPLLCMTPLANEETDDFSAASHQAFLASMLARDYQKRLEQCTFLVGDNCGVNRRLATLMGSR
;
A
#
# COMPACT_ATOMS: atom_id res chain seq x y z
N MET A 1 -11.44 54.20 11.32
CA MET A 1 -12.10 52.95 11.73
C MET A 1 -11.42 51.82 10.98
N LEU A 2 -10.50 51.11 11.65
CA LEU A 2 -9.76 50.00 11.07
C LEU A 2 -10.64 48.74 11.11
N ALA A 3 -10.84 48.12 9.95
CA ALA A 3 -11.63 46.90 9.81
C ALA A 3 -10.97 45.73 10.58
N ALA A 4 -11.78 44.99 11.34
CA ALA A 4 -11.34 43.79 12.01
C ALA A 4 -10.96 42.71 10.97
N PRO A 5 -9.88 41.94 11.20
CA PRO A 5 -9.48 40.89 10.27
C PRO A 5 -10.49 39.73 10.32
N SER A 6 -11.00 39.32 9.16
CA SER A 6 -11.81 38.11 9.04
C SER A 6 -10.95 36.88 9.31
N THR A 7 -11.17 36.22 10.43
CA THR A 7 -10.55 34.95 10.77
C THR A 7 -11.21 33.82 9.97
N THR A 8 -10.81 33.65 8.71
CA THR A 8 -11.12 32.42 7.97
C THR A 8 -10.33 31.27 8.59
N ARG A 9 -11.01 30.44 9.38
CA ARG A 9 -10.54 29.11 9.79
C ARG A 9 -10.03 28.35 8.55
N PRO A 10 -8.88 27.67 8.61
CA PRO A 10 -8.45 26.80 7.52
C PRO A 10 -9.51 25.70 7.35
N THR A 11 -10.12 25.60 6.17
CA THR A 11 -11.00 24.48 5.85
C THR A 11 -10.15 23.22 5.70
N ALA A 12 -10.40 22.21 6.53
CA ALA A 12 -9.67 20.93 6.52
C ALA A 12 -9.70 20.22 5.15
N PHE A 13 -10.73 20.49 4.34
CA PHE A 13 -10.90 19.92 3.00
C PHE A 13 -11.22 21.01 1.97
N THR A 14 -10.68 20.85 0.76
CA THR A 14 -11.03 21.68 -0.40
C THR A 14 -12.45 21.39 -0.88
N ASN A 15 -13.09 22.35 -1.55
CA ASN A 15 -14.43 22.16 -2.14
C ASN A 15 -14.48 20.94 -3.08
N ARG A 16 -13.38 20.65 -3.78
CA ARG A 16 -13.26 19.47 -4.65
C ARG A 16 -13.25 18.17 -3.84
N GLN A 17 -12.50 18.10 -2.75
CA GLN A 17 -12.43 16.91 -1.87
C GLN A 17 -13.78 16.61 -1.22
N ALA A 18 -14.44 17.64 -0.67
CA ALA A 18 -15.78 17.49 -0.10
C ALA A 18 -16.79 17.07 -1.18
N THR A 19 -16.77 17.70 -2.35
CA THR A 19 -17.69 17.32 -3.42
C THR A 19 -17.48 15.89 -3.88
N ASN A 20 -16.23 15.45 -4.07
CA ASN A 20 -15.96 14.06 -4.47
C ASN A 20 -16.35 13.04 -3.40
N PHE A 21 -16.36 13.40 -2.12
CA PHE A 21 -16.86 12.53 -1.05
C PHE A 21 -18.35 12.27 -1.20
N TYR A 22 -19.13 13.35 -1.34
CA TYR A 22 -20.59 13.32 -1.25
C TYR A 22 -21.27 13.04 -2.58
N PHE A 23 -20.63 13.31 -3.71
CA PHE A 23 -21.26 13.25 -5.02
C PHE A 23 -20.63 12.21 -5.94
N ARG A 24 -21.50 11.46 -6.63
CA ARG A 24 -21.12 10.57 -7.73
C ARG A 24 -21.70 11.11 -9.05
N PRO A 25 -21.01 10.99 -10.19
CA PRO A 25 -21.59 11.35 -11.47
C PRO A 25 -22.86 10.53 -11.74
N CYS A 26 -23.89 11.18 -12.26
CA CYS A 26 -25.07 10.48 -12.76
C CYS A 26 -24.69 9.71 -14.03
N ARG A 27 -25.41 8.63 -14.27
CA ARG A 27 -25.29 7.84 -15.48
C ARG A 27 -26.59 7.85 -16.26
N ASP A 28 -26.51 7.77 -17.57
CA ASP A 28 -27.67 7.65 -18.43
C ASP A 28 -28.13 6.19 -18.56
N GLN A 29 -29.06 5.94 -19.47
CA GLN A 29 -29.62 4.62 -19.72
C GLN A 29 -28.63 3.61 -20.33
N TYR A 30 -27.47 4.07 -20.80
CA TYR A 30 -26.39 3.25 -21.36
C TYR A 30 -25.21 3.10 -20.39
N ASP A 31 -25.41 3.48 -19.12
CA ASP A 31 -24.36 3.55 -18.10
C ASP A 31 -23.26 4.58 -18.40
N GLU A 32 -23.46 5.52 -19.35
CA GLU A 32 -22.48 6.56 -19.65
C GLU A 32 -22.55 7.73 -18.66
N ILE A 33 -21.39 8.32 -18.35
CA ILE A 33 -21.29 9.40 -17.36
C ILE A 33 -21.89 10.70 -17.92
N ILE A 34 -22.87 11.25 -17.22
CA ILE A 34 -23.44 12.56 -17.50
C ILE A 34 -22.62 13.63 -16.76
N LEU A 35 -21.68 14.28 -17.46
CA LEU A 35 -20.66 15.18 -16.87
C LEU A 35 -21.20 16.35 -16.05
N GLU A 36 -22.43 16.79 -16.32
CA GLU A 36 -23.03 17.94 -15.66
C GLU A 36 -23.85 17.57 -14.42
N TYR A 37 -24.27 16.30 -14.27
CA TYR A 37 -25.21 15.90 -13.22
C TYR A 37 -24.55 14.98 -12.20
N PHE A 38 -24.73 15.31 -10.93
CA PHE A 38 -24.12 14.60 -9.82
C PHE A 38 -25.19 14.22 -8.81
N ARG A 39 -25.13 12.99 -8.31
CA ARG A 39 -26.01 12.48 -7.26
C ARG A 39 -25.28 12.51 -5.93
N CYS A 40 -25.85 13.21 -4.96
CA CYS A 40 -25.36 13.26 -3.60
C CYS A 40 -25.67 11.95 -2.86
N ARG A 41 -24.94 11.63 -1.79
CA ARG A 41 -25.24 10.54 -0.85
C ARG A 41 -26.62 10.65 -0.22
N CYS A 42 -27.13 11.87 -0.01
CA CYS A 42 -28.52 12.08 0.42
C CYS A 42 -29.58 11.81 -0.68
N GLY A 43 -29.16 11.37 -1.87
CA GLY A 43 -30.02 11.04 -3.00
C GLY A 43 -30.31 12.22 -3.94
N ALA A 44 -30.05 13.46 -3.52
CA ALA A 44 -30.32 14.66 -4.30
C ALA A 44 -29.45 14.73 -5.57
N VAL A 45 -30.07 15.04 -6.72
CA VAL A 45 -29.36 15.27 -7.98
C VAL A 45 -29.11 16.77 -8.16
N ARG A 46 -27.87 17.14 -8.46
CA ARG A 46 -27.43 18.52 -8.66
C ARG A 46 -26.69 18.65 -9.98
N LYS A 47 -27.05 19.68 -10.74
CA LYS A 47 -26.29 20.11 -11.91
C LYS A 47 -25.10 20.96 -11.47
N ARG A 48 -23.89 20.67 -11.97
CA ARG A 48 -22.72 21.53 -11.79
C ARG A 48 -22.85 22.75 -12.70
N VAL A 49 -22.84 23.95 -12.12
CA VAL A 49 -23.00 25.21 -12.87
C VAL A 49 -21.67 25.57 -13.53
N ALA A 50 -21.70 25.77 -14.85
CA ALA A 50 -20.54 26.20 -15.64
C ALA A 50 -19.93 27.49 -15.07
N GLY A 51 -18.60 27.56 -15.01
CA GLY A 51 -17.87 28.75 -14.54
C GLY A 51 -17.75 28.93 -13.02
N THR A 52 -18.45 28.14 -12.18
CA THR A 52 -18.41 28.30 -10.70
C THR A 52 -17.53 27.28 -9.96
N GLY A 53 -16.94 26.34 -10.69
CA GLY A 53 -16.18 25.22 -10.12
C GLY A 53 -17.06 24.26 -9.30
N TYR A 54 -16.65 23.98 -8.06
CA TYR A 54 -17.35 23.09 -7.12
C TYR A 54 -18.22 23.84 -6.10
N SER A 55 -18.34 25.15 -6.22
CA SER A 55 -18.89 26.02 -5.17
C SER A 55 -20.38 25.76 -4.91
N ASN A 56 -21.16 25.47 -5.96
CA ASN A 56 -22.59 25.19 -5.85
C ASN A 56 -22.87 23.81 -5.22
N LEU A 57 -22.05 22.81 -5.53
CA LEU A 57 -22.11 21.49 -4.90
C LEU A 57 -21.67 21.56 -3.44
N MET A 58 -20.67 22.40 -3.13
CA MET A 58 -20.25 22.67 -1.76
C MET A 58 -21.35 23.35 -0.93
N GLN A 59 -22.10 24.28 -1.53
CA GLN A 59 -23.22 24.91 -0.84
C GLN A 59 -24.29 23.89 -0.45
N HIS A 60 -24.56 22.90 -1.31
CA HIS A 60 -25.45 21.80 -0.98
C HIS A 60 -24.91 20.97 0.19
N ILE A 61 -23.61 20.63 0.18
CA ILE A 61 -22.98 19.86 1.27
C ILE A 61 -23.10 20.60 2.59
N ARG A 62 -22.75 21.89 2.64
CA ARG A 62 -22.84 22.68 3.87
C ARG A 62 -24.26 22.76 4.43
N ARG A 63 -25.28 22.65 3.57
CA ARG A 63 -26.68 22.76 3.97
C ARG A 63 -27.27 21.42 4.42
N GLU A 64 -27.05 20.36 3.64
CA GLU A 64 -27.66 19.05 3.90
C GLU A 64 -26.75 18.12 4.73
N HIS A 65 -25.46 18.42 4.81
CA HIS A 65 -24.44 17.66 5.55
C HIS A 65 -23.63 18.61 6.46
N PRO A 66 -24.24 19.21 7.51
CA PRO A 66 -23.56 20.18 8.37
C PRO A 66 -22.36 19.59 9.10
N ALA A 67 -22.35 18.28 9.38
CA ALA A 67 -21.25 17.54 10.00
C ALA A 67 -20.24 16.96 9.00
N PHE A 68 -20.22 17.46 7.75
CA PHE A 68 -19.47 16.81 6.67
C PHE A 68 -17.97 16.63 6.93
N THR A 69 -17.37 17.52 7.74
CA THR A 69 -15.94 17.47 8.06
C THR A 69 -15.63 16.27 8.96
N ASP A 70 -16.46 16.01 9.96
CA ASP A 70 -16.29 14.89 10.89
C ASP A 70 -16.60 13.56 10.18
N GLU A 71 -17.66 13.53 9.35
CA GLU A 71 -17.99 12.38 8.51
C GLU A 71 -16.85 12.02 7.55
N MET A 72 -16.17 13.02 6.97
CA MET A 72 -15.03 12.78 6.08
C MET A 72 -13.78 12.31 6.81
N LEU A 73 -13.57 12.74 8.07
CA LEU A 73 -12.45 12.32 8.91
C LEU A 73 -12.65 10.91 9.48
N ALA A 74 -13.90 10.54 9.78
CA ALA A 74 -14.26 9.24 10.32
C ALA A 74 -14.42 8.16 9.24
N ALA A 75 -14.59 8.55 7.97
CA ALA A 75 -14.85 7.60 6.90
C ALA A 75 -13.70 6.63 6.68
N THR A 76 -14.02 5.35 6.74
CA THR A 76 -13.09 4.26 6.41
C THR A 76 -12.95 4.09 4.89
N PRO A 77 -11.88 3.44 4.40
CA PRO A 77 -11.71 3.15 2.97
C PRO A 77 -12.89 2.41 2.32
N GLY A 78 -13.66 1.65 3.10
CA GLY A 78 -14.84 0.91 2.66
C GLY A 78 -16.08 1.78 2.42
N GLU A 79 -16.26 2.87 3.15
CA GLU A 79 -17.44 3.76 3.06
C GLU A 79 -17.29 4.88 2.01
N THR A 80 -16.07 5.15 1.59
CA THR A 80 -15.77 6.20 0.60
C THR A 80 -15.92 5.75 -0.84
N GLY A 81 -15.89 4.43 -1.11
CA GLY A 81 -15.74 3.93 -2.47
C GLY A 81 -14.41 4.42 -3.05
N SER A 82 -13.34 3.65 -2.82
CA SER A 82 -11.95 3.97 -3.18
C SER A 82 -11.45 5.33 -2.66
N LEU A 83 -10.49 5.28 -1.73
CA LEU A 83 -9.68 6.44 -1.32
C LEU A 83 -8.91 7.09 -2.49
N ALA A 84 -8.93 6.49 -3.69
CA ALA A 84 -8.31 7.05 -4.89
C ALA A 84 -8.66 8.53 -5.08
N HIS A 85 -9.91 8.96 -4.86
CA HIS A 85 -10.30 10.36 -5.06
C HIS A 85 -9.60 11.36 -4.11
N TYR A 86 -9.03 10.91 -2.99
CA TYR A 86 -8.24 11.71 -2.05
C TYR A 86 -6.74 11.66 -2.34
N ALA A 87 -6.28 10.63 -3.04
CA ALA A 87 -4.89 10.51 -3.44
C ALA A 87 -4.55 11.54 -4.52
N ARG A 88 -3.33 12.08 -4.48
CA ARG A 88 -2.82 12.95 -5.54
C ARG A 88 -2.83 12.19 -6.86
N HIS A 89 -3.14 12.87 -7.97
CA HIS A 89 -3.12 12.27 -9.32
C HIS A 89 -1.79 11.57 -9.62
N SER A 90 -0.67 12.17 -9.23
CA SER A 90 0.65 11.55 -9.38
C SER A 90 0.81 10.24 -8.60
N ALA A 91 0.22 10.14 -7.41
CA ALA A 91 0.23 8.90 -6.61
C ALA A 91 -0.66 7.83 -7.23
N GLN A 92 -1.85 8.20 -7.74
CA GLN A 92 -2.72 7.29 -8.48
C GLN A 92 -2.03 6.77 -9.76
N ASN A 93 -1.31 7.65 -10.47
CA ASN A 93 -0.58 7.27 -11.67
C ASN A 93 0.55 6.27 -11.36
N LEU A 94 1.34 6.51 -10.31
CA LEU A 94 2.38 5.59 -9.87
C LEU A 94 1.81 4.26 -9.41
N PHE A 95 0.71 4.28 -8.64
CA PHE A 95 0.02 3.07 -8.23
C PHE A 95 -0.46 2.26 -9.45
N GLY A 96 -1.07 2.91 -10.45
CA GLY A 96 -1.51 2.22 -11.66
C GLY A 96 -0.36 1.57 -12.43
N TRP A 97 0.80 2.23 -12.51
CA TRP A 97 2.01 1.63 -13.10
C TRP A 97 2.54 0.44 -12.27
N LEU A 98 2.62 0.56 -10.95
CA LEU A 98 3.07 -0.51 -10.06
C LEU A 98 2.13 -1.72 -10.12
N GLU A 99 0.81 -1.49 -10.00
CA GLU A 99 -0.19 -2.53 -10.09
C GLU A 99 -0.08 -3.29 -11.42
N TRP A 100 0.02 -2.57 -12.54
CA TRP A 100 0.13 -3.21 -13.84
C TRP A 100 1.41 -4.03 -13.99
N LEU A 101 2.56 -3.48 -13.60
CA LEU A 101 3.84 -4.21 -13.70
C LEU A 101 3.87 -5.45 -12.81
N ILE A 102 3.45 -5.31 -11.55
CA ILE A 102 3.53 -6.39 -10.55
C ILE A 102 2.52 -7.48 -10.88
N LYS A 103 1.25 -7.12 -11.15
CA LYS A 103 0.18 -8.11 -11.40
C LYS A 103 0.36 -8.85 -12.72
N CYS A 104 1.00 -8.23 -13.72
CA CYS A 104 1.28 -8.87 -15.00
C CYS A 104 2.72 -9.41 -15.10
N ASN A 105 3.51 -9.34 -14.03
CA ASN A 105 4.92 -9.77 -14.00
C ASN A 105 5.73 -9.23 -15.19
N LEU A 106 5.63 -7.92 -15.43
CA LEU A 106 6.29 -7.24 -16.54
C LEU A 106 7.63 -6.63 -16.10
N PRO A 107 8.61 -6.54 -17.01
CA PRO A 107 9.89 -5.90 -16.71
C PRO A 107 9.68 -4.41 -16.39
N LEU A 108 10.46 -3.87 -15.44
CA LEU A 108 10.37 -2.45 -15.04
C LEU A 108 10.48 -1.49 -16.23
N SER A 109 11.29 -1.83 -17.24
CA SER A 109 11.48 -1.05 -18.46
C SER A 109 10.21 -0.88 -19.30
N PHE A 110 9.17 -1.69 -19.06
CA PHE A 110 7.90 -1.60 -19.77
C PHE A 110 7.23 -0.23 -19.61
N CYS A 111 7.39 0.46 -18.48
CA CYS A 111 6.83 1.81 -18.27
C CYS A 111 7.43 2.87 -19.23
N GLU A 112 8.60 2.59 -19.80
CA GLU A 112 9.27 3.43 -20.80
C GLU A 112 9.01 2.99 -22.24
N SER A 113 8.31 1.87 -22.45
CA SER A 113 7.98 1.37 -23.79
C SER A 113 7.10 2.35 -24.55
N LYS A 114 7.50 2.67 -25.79
CA LYS A 114 6.71 3.51 -26.71
C LYS A 114 5.30 2.94 -26.94
N LEU A 115 5.18 1.61 -27.00
CA LEU A 115 3.90 0.94 -27.23
C LEU A 115 3.00 1.03 -26.00
N ALA A 116 3.54 0.76 -24.81
CA ALA A 116 2.81 0.87 -23.56
C ALA A 116 2.28 2.30 -23.35
N ARG A 117 3.14 3.30 -23.55
CA ARG A 117 2.79 4.73 -23.47
C ARG A 117 1.75 5.16 -24.49
N ARG A 118 1.73 4.53 -25.68
CA ARG A 118 0.74 4.84 -26.73
C ARG A 118 -0.66 4.35 -26.37
N TYR A 119 -0.78 3.21 -25.69
CA TYR A 119 -2.07 2.55 -25.48
C TYR A 119 -2.61 2.67 -24.05
N THR A 120 -1.82 3.20 -23.10
CA THR A 120 -2.27 3.46 -21.74
C THR A 120 -2.85 4.85 -21.57
N ARG A 121 -3.68 5.04 -20.53
CA ARG A 121 -4.13 6.35 -20.04
C ARG A 121 -3.24 6.91 -18.93
N LEU A 122 -2.26 6.13 -18.47
CA LEU A 122 -1.30 6.56 -17.45
C LEU A 122 -0.30 7.57 -18.02
N GLU A 123 0.02 8.59 -17.24
CA GLU A 123 1.06 9.55 -17.59
C GLU A 123 2.43 8.84 -17.64
N PRO A 124 3.29 9.17 -18.61
CA PRO A 124 4.63 8.56 -18.73
C PRO A 124 5.46 8.70 -17.45
N VAL A 125 6.08 7.61 -17.02
CA VAL A 125 7.05 7.58 -15.90
C VAL A 125 8.39 7.01 -16.37
N SER A 126 9.45 7.28 -15.62
CA SER A 126 10.74 6.64 -15.81
C SER A 126 10.88 5.40 -14.92
N VAL A 127 11.75 4.47 -15.33
CA VAL A 127 12.12 3.30 -14.52
C VAL A 127 12.62 3.73 -13.14
N GLU A 128 13.44 4.78 -13.09
CA GLU A 128 14.02 5.28 -11.84
C GLU A 128 12.94 5.79 -10.86
N THR A 129 11.93 6.51 -11.38
CA THR A 129 10.82 7.00 -10.55
C THR A 129 9.98 5.83 -10.03
N LEU A 130 9.75 4.83 -10.89
CA LEU A 130 8.94 3.67 -10.55
C LEU A 130 9.64 2.75 -9.55
N ARG A 131 10.97 2.58 -9.68
CA ARG A 131 11.81 1.87 -8.71
C ARG A 131 11.76 2.52 -7.33
N ARG A 132 11.92 3.84 -7.24
CA ARG A 132 11.79 4.58 -5.97
C ARG A 132 10.39 4.42 -5.35
N ALA A 133 9.35 4.44 -6.19
CA ALA A 133 7.98 4.22 -5.74
C ALA A 133 7.79 2.78 -5.21
N MET A 134 8.36 1.78 -5.89
CA MET A 134 8.35 0.40 -5.45
C MET A 134 9.05 0.24 -4.10
N GLU A 135 10.26 0.77 -3.94
CA GLU A 135 11.00 0.75 -2.66
C GLU A 135 10.24 1.44 -1.52
N ALA A 136 9.62 2.59 -1.79
CA ALA A 136 8.79 3.28 -0.81
C ALA A 136 7.55 2.47 -0.43
N THR A 137 6.96 1.78 -1.40
CA THR A 137 5.81 0.88 -1.17
C THR A 137 6.24 -0.31 -0.32
N THR A 138 7.37 -0.93 -0.62
CA THR A 138 7.94 -2.03 0.19
C THR A 138 8.12 -1.59 1.64
N ARG A 139 8.78 -0.46 1.90
CA ARG A 139 8.94 0.07 3.28
C ARG A 139 7.61 0.32 3.99
N SER A 140 6.60 0.81 3.26
CA SER A 140 5.27 1.03 3.82
C SER A 140 4.56 -0.29 4.17
N VAL A 141 4.75 -1.34 3.36
CA VAL A 141 4.21 -2.68 3.62
C VAL A 141 4.95 -3.31 4.80
N GLU A 142 6.28 -3.26 4.84
CA GLU A 142 7.11 -3.72 5.97
C GLU A 142 6.65 -3.08 7.28
N SER A 143 6.48 -1.75 7.29
CA SER A 143 5.98 -1.02 8.47
C SER A 143 4.58 -1.46 8.90
N SER A 144 3.71 -1.77 7.93
CA SER A 144 2.34 -2.23 8.21
C SER A 144 2.35 -3.65 8.78
N VAL A 145 3.17 -4.54 8.22
CA VAL A 145 3.38 -5.89 8.72
C VAL A 145 4.01 -5.86 10.12
N ALA A 146 4.99 -4.99 10.36
CA ALA A 146 5.62 -4.83 11.67
C ALA A 146 4.61 -4.40 12.76
N ALA A 147 3.73 -3.46 12.42
CA ALA A 147 2.69 -2.98 13.33
C ALA A 147 1.57 -4.02 13.58
N GLU A 148 1.23 -4.83 12.59
CA GLU A 148 0.22 -5.89 12.70
C GLU A 148 0.76 -7.14 13.42
N MET A 149 2.03 -7.48 13.20
CA MET A 149 2.62 -8.73 13.66
C MET A 149 2.62 -8.79 15.21
N PRO A 150 2.10 -9.87 15.82
CA PRO A 150 2.02 -10.01 17.27
C PRO A 150 3.41 -10.18 17.93
N GLU A 151 3.42 -10.24 19.26
CA GLU A 151 4.66 -10.47 20.02
C GLU A 151 5.27 -11.84 19.72
N THR A 152 4.44 -12.87 19.52
CA THR A 152 4.88 -14.24 19.19
C THR A 152 4.40 -14.63 17.80
N PHE A 153 5.28 -15.18 16.98
CA PHE A 153 4.99 -15.59 15.61
C PHE A 153 5.79 -16.84 15.25
N GLY A 154 5.52 -17.43 14.10
CA GLY A 154 6.36 -18.46 13.48
C GLY A 154 6.99 -17.97 12.19
N LEU A 155 7.98 -18.69 11.71
CA LEU A 155 8.62 -18.44 10.41
C LEU A 155 8.44 -19.64 9.50
N VAL A 156 8.12 -19.38 8.24
CA VAL A 156 8.26 -20.36 7.15
C VAL A 156 9.47 -19.93 6.32
N PHE A 157 10.43 -20.83 6.22
CA PHE A 157 11.75 -20.59 5.65
C PHE A 157 12.01 -21.57 4.51
N ASP A 158 12.51 -21.04 3.40
CA ASP A 158 13.04 -21.85 2.30
C ASP A 158 14.38 -21.27 1.83
N GLY A 159 15.28 -22.15 1.45
CA GLY A 159 16.61 -21.83 0.96
C GLY A 159 16.92 -22.67 -0.26
N TRP A 160 17.18 -22.03 -1.40
CA TRP A 160 17.53 -22.72 -2.64
C TRP A 160 18.70 -22.04 -3.31
N SER A 161 19.47 -22.81 -4.07
CA SER A 161 20.53 -22.26 -4.91
C SER A 161 20.07 -22.21 -6.36
N HIS A 162 20.32 -21.08 -7.01
CA HIS A 162 20.18 -20.93 -8.45
C HIS A 162 21.47 -20.33 -8.98
N ASP A 163 22.09 -21.02 -9.94
CA ASP A 163 23.45 -20.75 -10.39
C ASP A 163 24.45 -20.68 -9.22
N SER A 164 25.22 -19.60 -9.11
CA SER A 164 26.24 -19.38 -8.07
C SER A 164 25.71 -18.65 -6.83
N GLU A 165 24.40 -18.41 -6.74
CA GLU A 165 23.79 -17.62 -5.67
C GLU A 165 22.85 -18.49 -4.83
N HIS A 166 22.98 -18.36 -3.50
CA HIS A 166 22.06 -18.97 -2.56
C HIS A 166 20.99 -17.95 -2.19
N TYR A 167 19.73 -18.29 -2.44
CA TYR A 167 18.57 -17.47 -2.14
C TYR A 167 17.86 -18.01 -0.92
N ILE A 168 17.28 -17.09 -0.17
CA ILE A 168 16.40 -17.40 0.94
C ILE A 168 15.07 -16.68 0.77
N ALA A 169 13.99 -17.35 1.14
CA ALA A 169 12.67 -16.76 1.29
C ALA A 169 12.15 -17.00 2.71
N VAL A 170 11.61 -15.95 3.32
CA VAL A 170 11.13 -15.98 4.69
C VAL A 170 9.73 -15.40 4.73
N PHE A 171 8.77 -16.17 5.21
CA PHE A 171 7.42 -15.71 5.54
C PHE A 171 7.24 -15.69 7.05
N ALA A 172 6.49 -14.71 7.56
CA ALA A 172 5.96 -14.80 8.91
C ALA A 172 4.68 -15.63 8.90
N TRP A 173 4.39 -16.29 10.01
CA TRP A 173 3.16 -17.01 10.24
C TRP A 173 2.58 -16.61 11.59
N TYR A 174 1.39 -16.02 11.62
CA TYR A 174 0.73 -15.62 12.85
C TYR A 174 -0.78 -15.48 12.65
N GLU A 175 -1.52 -15.31 13.74
CA GLU A 175 -2.97 -15.12 13.72
C GLU A 175 -3.33 -13.73 14.28
N VAL A 176 -4.24 -13.04 13.60
CA VAL A 176 -4.84 -11.76 14.07
C VAL A 176 -6.35 -11.87 13.91
N ASP A 177 -7.08 -11.67 15.00
CA ASP A 177 -8.55 -11.72 15.04
C ASP A 177 -9.14 -13.02 14.45
N GLY A 178 -8.52 -14.17 14.72
CA GLY A 178 -8.96 -15.47 14.18
C GLY A 178 -8.60 -15.72 12.71
N VAL A 179 -7.86 -14.81 12.08
CA VAL A 179 -7.42 -14.92 10.68
C VAL A 179 -5.91 -15.14 10.63
N VAL A 180 -5.51 -16.25 10.02
CA VAL A 180 -4.10 -16.55 9.76
C VAL A 180 -3.53 -15.58 8.73
N ARG A 181 -2.35 -15.05 9.03
CA ARG A 181 -1.56 -14.15 8.18
C ARG A 181 -0.24 -14.81 7.81
N CYS A 182 0.13 -14.72 6.54
CA CYS A 182 1.34 -15.32 5.97
C CYS A 182 2.11 -14.34 5.07
N PRO A 183 2.51 -13.15 5.55
CA PRO A 183 3.22 -12.19 4.71
C PRO A 183 4.65 -12.68 4.38
N LEU A 184 5.08 -12.47 3.14
CA LEU A 184 6.49 -12.59 2.76
C LEU A 184 7.27 -11.45 3.41
N LEU A 185 8.27 -11.79 4.23
CA LEU A 185 9.14 -10.82 4.90
C LEU A 185 10.33 -10.43 4.04
N CYS A 186 10.95 -11.40 3.38
CA CYS A 186 12.04 -11.15 2.45
C CYS A 186 12.18 -12.30 1.46
N MET A 187 12.69 -11.96 0.28
CA MET A 187 13.23 -12.90 -0.70
C MET A 187 14.49 -12.25 -1.25
N THR A 188 15.65 -12.76 -0.85
CA THR A 188 16.94 -12.14 -1.14
C THR A 188 18.01 -13.19 -1.34
N PRO A 189 19.02 -12.93 -2.18
CA PRO A 189 20.27 -13.68 -2.06
C PRO A 189 20.81 -13.51 -0.63
N LEU A 190 21.22 -14.61 -0.02
CA LEU A 190 22.07 -14.59 1.16
C LEU A 190 23.46 -14.23 0.63
N ALA A 191 23.95 -13.03 0.98
CA ALA A 191 25.19 -12.49 0.43
C ALA A 191 26.33 -13.52 0.51
N ASN A 192 27.21 -13.47 -0.48
CA ASN A 192 28.41 -14.30 -0.59
C ASN A 192 29.58 -13.43 -0.14
N GLU A 193 29.68 -13.09 1.15
CA GLU A 193 30.98 -12.64 1.64
C GLU A 193 31.94 -13.83 1.53
N GLU A 194 33.24 -13.64 1.29
CA GLU A 194 34.21 -14.76 1.13
C GLU A 194 34.28 -15.71 2.35
N THR A 195 33.60 -15.35 3.44
CA THR A 195 33.42 -16.10 4.67
C THR A 195 32.02 -16.72 4.87
N ASP A 196 31.07 -16.54 3.93
CA ASP A 196 29.71 -17.08 4.04
C ASP A 196 29.70 -18.58 3.71
N ASP A 197 29.62 -19.39 4.76
CA ASP A 197 29.60 -20.85 4.69
C ASP A 197 28.19 -21.42 4.46
N PHE A 198 27.21 -20.56 4.20
CA PHE A 198 25.77 -20.87 4.15
C PHE A 198 25.30 -21.69 5.37
N SER A 199 25.99 -21.56 6.51
CA SER A 199 25.68 -22.35 7.69
C SER A 199 24.37 -21.90 8.32
N ALA A 200 23.83 -22.75 9.19
CA ALA A 200 22.72 -22.40 10.04
C ALA A 200 23.00 -21.15 10.91
N ALA A 201 24.26 -20.86 11.23
CA ALA A 201 24.63 -19.67 12.00
C ALA A 201 24.51 -18.39 11.16
N SER A 202 24.98 -18.40 9.91
CA SER A 202 24.78 -17.27 8.98
C SER A 202 23.30 -17.01 8.71
N HIS A 203 22.51 -18.07 8.52
CA HIS A 203 21.06 -17.97 8.40
C HIS A 203 20.41 -17.36 9.64
N GLN A 204 20.79 -17.81 10.83
CA GLN A 204 20.30 -17.26 12.10
C GLN A 204 20.63 -15.77 12.24
N ALA A 205 21.88 -15.38 11.94
CA ALA A 205 22.34 -14.00 12.02
C ALA A 205 21.60 -13.09 11.03
N PHE A 206 21.38 -13.58 9.80
CA PHE A 206 20.56 -12.90 8.81
C PHE A 206 19.13 -12.68 9.33
N LEU A 207 18.46 -13.74 9.82
CA LEU A 207 17.09 -13.66 10.32
C LEU A 207 16.98 -12.67 11.48
N ALA A 208 17.89 -12.74 12.45
CA ALA A 208 17.92 -11.82 13.58
C ALA A 208 18.07 -10.36 13.13
N SER A 209 18.97 -10.11 12.17
CA SER A 209 19.23 -8.76 11.65
C SER A 209 18.05 -8.19 10.87
N MET A 210 17.45 -9.00 9.99
CA MET A 210 16.29 -8.61 9.18
C MET A 210 15.06 -8.34 10.06
N LEU A 211 14.75 -9.24 11.00
CA LEU A 211 13.62 -9.09 11.93
C LEU A 211 13.77 -7.82 12.79
N ALA A 212 14.96 -7.56 13.32
CA ALA A 212 15.21 -6.41 14.17
C ALA A 212 15.13 -5.09 13.38
N ARG A 213 15.75 -5.05 12.19
CA ARG A 213 15.84 -3.83 11.36
C ARG A 213 14.51 -3.46 10.74
N ASP A 214 13.81 -4.42 10.13
CA ASP A 214 12.68 -4.14 9.24
C ASP A 214 11.33 -4.31 9.94
N TYR A 215 11.27 -5.18 10.96
CA TYR A 215 10.01 -5.56 11.62
C TYR A 215 9.97 -5.26 13.12
N GLN A 216 11.08 -4.75 13.70
CA GLN A 216 11.22 -4.50 15.14
C GLN A 216 10.92 -5.73 16.00
N LYS A 217 11.28 -6.92 15.48
CA LYS A 217 11.12 -8.21 16.17
C LYS A 217 12.46 -8.81 16.52
N ARG A 218 12.45 -9.68 17.53
CA ARG A 218 13.62 -10.45 17.97
C ARG A 218 13.44 -11.92 17.60
N LEU A 219 14.53 -12.64 17.40
CA LEU A 219 14.46 -14.03 16.98
C LEU A 219 13.84 -14.93 18.06
N GLU A 220 13.98 -14.58 19.34
CA GLU A 220 13.41 -15.32 20.48
C GLU A 220 11.88 -15.23 20.55
N GLN A 221 11.27 -14.31 19.80
CA GLN A 221 9.83 -14.21 19.64
C GLN A 221 9.27 -15.21 18.61
N CYS A 222 10.16 -15.84 17.84
CA CYS A 222 9.80 -16.93 16.94
C CYS A 222 9.56 -18.21 17.74
N THR A 223 8.35 -18.74 17.67
CA THR A 223 7.91 -19.92 18.42
C THR A 223 8.14 -21.22 17.67
N PHE A 224 8.15 -21.17 16.34
CA PHE A 224 8.42 -22.33 15.49
C PHE A 224 9.00 -21.91 14.14
N LEU A 225 9.77 -22.82 13.54
CA LEU A 225 10.33 -22.69 12.21
C LEU A 225 9.84 -23.85 11.34
N VAL A 226 9.29 -23.54 10.17
CA VAL A 226 8.89 -24.53 9.15
C VAL A 226 9.83 -24.39 7.96
N GLY A 227 10.38 -25.49 7.49
CA GLY A 227 11.22 -25.54 6.28
C GLY A 227 11.37 -26.97 5.80
N ASP A 228 12.09 -27.16 4.69
CA ASP A 228 12.41 -28.50 4.20
C ASP A 228 13.33 -29.26 5.18
N ASN A 229 13.35 -30.59 5.08
CA ASN A 229 14.11 -31.44 5.99
C ASN A 229 15.61 -31.52 5.60
N CYS A 230 16.26 -30.37 5.45
CA CYS A 230 17.69 -30.28 5.18
C CYS A 230 18.50 -30.13 6.47
N GLY A 231 19.81 -30.44 6.41
CA GLY A 231 20.70 -30.36 7.57
C GLY A 231 20.82 -28.95 8.16
N VAL A 232 20.87 -27.94 7.29
CA VAL A 232 20.97 -26.53 7.68
C VAL A 232 19.71 -26.09 8.43
N ASN A 233 18.51 -26.40 7.92
CA ASN A 233 17.25 -26.04 8.55
C ASN A 233 17.05 -26.73 9.91
N ARG A 234 17.41 -28.02 10.02
CA ARG A 234 17.39 -28.71 11.32
C ARG A 234 18.32 -28.08 12.35
N ARG A 235 19.53 -27.70 11.92
CA ARG A 235 20.49 -27.02 12.78
C ARG A 235 20.01 -25.61 13.16
N LEU A 236 19.43 -24.87 12.22
CA LEU A 236 18.86 -23.53 12.44
C LEU A 236 17.72 -23.59 13.47
N ALA A 237 16.78 -24.53 13.32
CA ALA A 237 15.71 -24.75 14.30
C ALA A 237 16.27 -25.01 15.72
N THR A 238 17.35 -25.78 15.82
CA THR A 238 18.04 -26.03 17.09
C THR A 238 18.64 -24.75 17.68
N LEU A 239 19.29 -23.93 16.85
CA LEU A 239 19.91 -22.67 17.27
C LEU A 239 18.88 -21.62 17.71
N MET A 240 17.69 -21.64 17.10
CA MET A 240 16.58 -20.74 17.44
C MET A 240 15.84 -21.17 18.72
N GLY A 241 16.13 -22.35 19.27
CA GLY A 241 15.43 -22.88 20.44
C GLY A 241 14.00 -23.35 20.16
N SER A 242 13.57 -23.32 18.90
CA SER A 242 12.32 -23.93 18.41
C SER A 242 12.42 -25.45 18.53
N ARG A 243 11.52 -26.05 19.31
CA ARG A 243 11.42 -27.51 19.48
C ARG A 243 10.41 -28.10 18.52
#